data_AF-A0A7S0YZ04-F1
#
_entry.id   AF-A0A7S0YZ04-F1
#
_cell.length_a   1.000
_cell.length_b   1.000
_cell.length_c   1.000
_cell.angle_alpha   90.00
_cell.angle_beta   90.00
_cell.angle_gamma   90.00
#
_symmetry.space_group_name_H-M   'P 1'
#
loop_
_entity.id
_entity.type
_entity.pdbx_description
1 polymer ?
#
loop_
_entity_poly.entity_id
_entity_poly.type
_entity_poly.pdbx_seq_one_letter_code
_entity_poly.pdbx_strand_id
1 'polypeptide(L)'
;GQGEDDENSVMSVVRYLSQENGVKVFWNGVATEFGLGAIAIALGWILKANPTGAATQTPLAAVVAGAIWCLPLVAGLLLTRKFSDFEPFKDVERLTWTFSNVVFRGRGRALVALFCVAAGVGEELLFRGLLQQALSATLGLWPSVLITAITFGLAHCLTSTYFALAVLASLPLSLAFHFSGNVILVPMVAHALYDFIAIQIALGSPKPAGLEGVEFAIDASSGGGEDGVSGSGI
;
A
#
# COMPACT_ATOMS: atom_id res chain seq x y z
N GLY A 1 7.81 -10.41 -40.27
CA GLY A 1 7.92 -9.35 -39.26
C GLY A 1 6.76 -9.52 -38.32
N GLN A 2 7.03 -10.03 -37.12
CA GLN A 2 6.08 -10.19 -36.03
C GLN A 2 6.79 -9.63 -34.81
N GLY A 3 6.86 -8.31 -34.75
CA GLY A 3 7.62 -7.57 -33.75
C GLY A 3 6.88 -6.28 -33.47
N GLU A 4 5.68 -6.41 -32.92
CA GLU A 4 4.77 -5.38 -32.40
C GLU A 4 3.54 -6.19 -31.94
N ASP A 5 3.02 -5.94 -30.73
CA ASP A 5 1.90 -6.64 -30.06
C ASP A 5 2.25 -7.71 -29.01
N ASP A 6 3.29 -7.48 -28.19
CA ASP A 6 3.33 -8.08 -26.84
C ASP A 6 3.64 -6.98 -25.81
N GLU A 7 2.79 -5.95 -25.78
CA GLU A 7 2.76 -4.96 -24.71
C GLU A 7 2.18 -5.65 -23.46
N ASN A 8 3.05 -6.24 -22.62
CA ASN A 8 2.63 -6.81 -21.35
C ASN A 8 1.84 -5.74 -20.56
N SER A 9 0.64 -6.10 -20.09
CA SER A 9 -0.32 -5.27 -19.34
C SER A 9 0.33 -4.38 -18.26
N VAL A 10 1.42 -4.85 -17.67
CA VAL A 10 2.21 -4.09 -16.69
C VAL A 10 2.79 -2.80 -17.27
N MET A 11 3.36 -2.85 -18.48
CA MET A 11 4.01 -1.69 -19.10
C MET A 11 3.01 -0.63 -19.56
N SER A 12 1.80 -1.02 -19.96
CA SER A 12 0.74 -0.06 -20.29
C SER A 12 0.27 0.69 -19.04
N VAL A 13 0.10 -0.01 -17.91
CA VAL A 13 -0.20 0.60 -16.60
C VAL A 13 0.91 1.53 -16.15
N VAL A 14 2.18 1.13 -16.29
CA VAL A 14 3.34 1.97 -15.94
C VAL A 14 3.35 3.26 -16.75
N ARG A 15 3.16 3.18 -18.07
CA ARG A 15 3.12 4.36 -18.95
C ARG A 15 1.94 5.26 -18.64
N TYR A 16 0.76 4.69 -18.39
CA TYR A 16 -0.41 5.46 -17.97
C TYR A 16 -0.13 6.25 -16.68
N LEU A 17 0.37 5.56 -15.65
CA LEU A 17 0.70 6.20 -14.37
C LEU A 17 1.81 7.25 -14.50
N SER A 18 2.80 7.05 -15.38
CA SER A 18 3.93 7.99 -15.52
C SER A 18 3.53 9.35 -16.09
N GLN A 19 2.36 9.43 -16.74
CA GLN A 19 1.78 10.65 -17.32
C GLN A 19 0.77 11.34 -16.40
N GLU A 20 0.35 10.69 -15.32
CA GLU A 20 -0.65 11.23 -14.41
C GLU A 20 -0.09 12.36 -13.52
N ASN A 21 -0.98 13.27 -13.12
CA ASN A 21 -0.63 14.30 -12.15
C ASN A 21 -0.54 13.66 -10.75
N GLY A 22 0.68 13.41 -10.29
CA GLY A 22 0.93 12.78 -9.00
C GLY A 22 0.24 13.47 -7.81
N VAL A 23 0.01 14.79 -7.84
CA VAL A 23 -0.70 15.51 -6.77
C VAL A 23 -2.17 15.11 -6.74
N LYS A 24 -2.80 15.03 -7.92
CA LYS A 24 -4.17 14.56 -8.06
C LYS A 24 -4.30 13.10 -7.65
N VAL A 25 -3.39 12.23 -8.10
CA VAL A 25 -3.38 10.80 -7.73
C VAL A 25 -3.23 10.64 -6.22
N PHE A 26 -2.33 11.39 -5.58
CA PHE A 26 -2.14 11.36 -4.13
C PHE A 26 -3.44 11.67 -3.37
N TRP A 27 -4.10 12.79 -3.68
CA TRP A 27 -5.31 13.20 -2.95
C TRP A 27 -6.51 12.33 -3.25
N ASN A 28 -6.63 11.83 -4.49
CA ASN A 28 -7.66 10.85 -4.85
C ASN A 28 -7.46 9.54 -4.07
N GLY A 29 -6.21 9.09 -3.92
CA GLY A 29 -5.87 7.92 -3.11
C GLY A 29 -6.29 8.13 -1.65
N VAL A 30 -5.82 9.21 -1.00
CA VAL A 30 -6.21 9.53 0.40
C VAL A 30 -7.73 9.57 0.57
N ALA A 31 -8.46 10.20 -0.35
CA ALA A 31 -9.91 10.28 -0.30
C ALA A 31 -10.59 8.91 -0.48
N THR A 32 -10.04 8.06 -1.37
CA THR A 32 -10.53 6.70 -1.59
C THR A 32 -10.36 5.87 -0.34
N GLU A 33 -9.17 5.88 0.27
CA GLU A 33 -8.87 5.08 1.45
C GLU A 33 -9.77 5.45 2.64
N PHE A 34 -9.85 6.74 2.99
CA PHE A 34 -10.77 7.16 4.04
C PHE A 34 -12.24 6.93 3.66
N GLY A 35 -12.59 7.02 2.38
CA GLY A 35 -13.91 6.67 1.86
C GLY A 35 -14.26 5.20 2.12
N LEU A 36 -13.34 4.27 1.88
CA LEU A 36 -13.51 2.85 2.20
C LEU A 36 -13.76 2.63 3.69
N GLY A 37 -12.98 3.31 4.55
CA GLY A 37 -13.18 3.26 6.00
C GLY A 37 -14.54 3.81 6.44
N ALA A 38 -14.99 4.92 5.85
CA ALA A 38 -16.30 5.50 6.12
C ALA A 38 -17.44 4.57 5.69
N ILE A 39 -17.31 3.93 4.51
CA ILE A 39 -18.26 2.91 4.04
C ILE A 39 -18.29 1.73 5.01
N ALA A 40 -17.13 1.25 5.46
CA ALA A 40 -17.06 0.15 6.42
C ALA A 40 -17.76 0.47 7.75
N ILE A 41 -17.60 1.69 8.26
CA ILE A 41 -18.30 2.16 9.46
C ILE A 41 -19.81 2.22 9.22
N ALA A 42 -20.25 2.82 8.10
CA ALA A 42 -21.67 2.94 7.77
C ALA A 42 -22.34 1.57 7.61
N LEU A 43 -21.70 0.63 6.92
CA LEU A 43 -22.16 -0.75 6.79
C LEU A 43 -22.17 -1.47 8.14
N GLY A 44 -21.16 -1.24 8.98
CA GLY A 44 -21.13 -1.75 10.36
C GLY A 44 -22.38 -1.34 11.14
N TRP A 45 -22.76 -0.06 11.08
CA TRP A 45 -23.98 0.42 11.72
C TRP A 45 -25.25 -0.22 11.16
N ILE A 46 -25.38 -0.33 9.83
CA ILE A 46 -26.52 -0.97 9.17
C ILE A 46 -26.65 -2.44 9.59
N LEU A 47 -25.51 -3.14 9.68
CA LEU A 47 -25.44 -4.56 10.04
C LEU A 47 -25.40 -4.81 11.54
N LYS A 48 -25.45 -3.76 12.37
CA LYS A 48 -25.28 -3.81 13.83
C LYS A 48 -23.98 -4.51 14.26
N ALA A 49 -22.93 -4.39 13.45
CA ALA A 49 -21.57 -4.82 13.74
C ALA A 49 -20.73 -3.65 14.25
N ASN A 50 -19.66 -3.94 14.99
CA ASN A 50 -18.72 -2.92 15.47
C ASN A 50 -17.38 -3.03 14.71
N PRO A 51 -17.24 -2.31 13.57
CA PRO A 51 -16.03 -2.40 12.75
C PRO A 51 -14.80 -1.80 13.42
N THR A 52 -14.96 -0.98 14.46
CA THR A 52 -13.83 -0.47 15.24
C THR A 52 -13.26 -1.48 16.24
N GLY A 53 -13.86 -2.67 16.32
CA GLY A 53 -13.38 -3.74 17.17
C GLY A 53 -13.58 -3.48 18.67
N ALA A 54 -12.91 -4.27 19.50
CA ALA A 54 -12.97 -4.15 20.94
C ALA A 54 -11.85 -3.24 21.46
N ALA A 55 -12.17 -2.30 22.34
CA ALA A 55 -11.19 -1.40 22.96
C ALA A 55 -10.65 -2.00 24.28
N THR A 56 -10.02 -3.16 24.21
CA THR A 56 -9.51 -3.89 25.39
C THR A 56 -8.07 -3.55 25.75
N GLN A 57 -7.31 -2.95 24.82
CA GLN A 57 -5.93 -2.53 25.02
C GLN A 57 -5.80 -1.00 25.14
N THR A 58 -4.74 -0.54 25.81
CA THR A 58 -4.38 0.88 25.76
C THR A 58 -3.88 1.26 24.36
N PRO A 59 -4.04 2.52 23.92
CA PRO A 59 -3.54 2.94 22.61
C PRO A 59 -2.04 2.66 22.42
N LEU A 60 -1.23 2.88 23.47
CA LEU A 60 0.20 2.61 23.41
C LEU A 60 0.50 1.12 23.21
N ALA A 61 -0.18 0.23 23.94
CA ALA A 61 -0.01 -1.21 23.78
C ALA A 61 -0.40 -1.68 22.37
N ALA A 62 -1.49 -1.15 21.82
CA ALA A 62 -1.94 -1.46 20.47
C ALA A 62 -0.93 -0.98 19.40
N VAL A 63 -0.34 0.22 19.58
CA VAL A 63 0.71 0.74 18.69
C VAL A 63 1.95 -0.14 18.73
N VAL A 64 2.42 -0.54 19.92
CA VAL A 64 3.57 -1.44 20.06
C VAL A 64 3.28 -2.81 19.44
N ALA A 65 2.11 -3.37 19.69
CA ALA A 65 1.69 -4.63 19.08
C ALA A 65 1.64 -4.53 17.55
N GLY A 66 1.10 -3.43 17.00
CA GLY A 66 1.06 -3.17 15.56
C GLY A 66 2.46 -3.08 14.96
N ALA A 67 3.39 -2.39 15.63
CA ALA A 67 4.79 -2.33 15.19
C ALA A 67 5.46 -3.72 15.17
N ILE A 68 5.15 -4.60 16.13
CA ILE A 68 5.63 -5.99 16.14
C ILE A 68 5.01 -6.78 14.98
N TRP A 69 3.71 -6.64 14.74
CA TRP A 69 3.03 -7.34 13.64
C TRP A 69 3.38 -6.81 12.25
N CYS A 70 4.04 -5.65 12.15
CA CYS A 70 4.65 -5.15 10.91
C CYS A 70 5.89 -5.98 10.49
N LEU A 71 6.61 -6.59 11.45
CA LEU A 71 7.82 -7.36 11.18
C LEU A 71 7.67 -8.47 10.12
N PRO A 72 6.66 -9.36 10.17
CA PRO A 72 6.48 -10.38 9.12
C PRO A 72 6.22 -9.77 7.73
N LEU A 73 5.53 -8.62 7.65
CA LEU A 73 5.29 -7.92 6.39
C LEU A 73 6.60 -7.38 5.80
N VAL A 74 7.40 -6.71 6.63
CA VAL A 74 8.72 -6.20 6.25
C VAL A 74 9.65 -7.35 5.85
N ALA A 75 9.64 -8.46 6.59
CA ALA A 75 10.41 -9.64 6.24
C ALA A 75 10.00 -10.20 4.86
N GLY A 76 8.69 -10.26 4.57
CA GLY A 76 8.16 -10.62 3.26
C GLY A 76 8.66 -9.69 2.15
N LEU A 77 8.60 -8.37 2.36
CA LEU A 77 9.12 -7.37 1.42
C LEU A 77 10.62 -7.52 1.16
N LEU A 78 11.42 -7.73 2.21
CA LEU A 78 12.86 -7.94 2.04
C LEU A 78 13.16 -9.25 1.31
N LEU A 79 12.32 -10.28 1.51
CA LEU A 79 12.44 -11.54 0.80
C LEU A 79 12.12 -11.38 -0.70
N THR A 80 11.05 -10.67 -1.06
CA THR A 80 10.73 -10.44 -2.48
C THR A 80 11.84 -9.68 -3.19
N ARG A 81 12.44 -8.68 -2.52
CA ARG A 81 13.60 -7.94 -3.04
C ARG A 81 14.85 -8.81 -3.20
N LYS A 82 15.09 -9.77 -2.30
CA LYS A 82 16.19 -10.72 -2.44
C LYS A 82 16.05 -11.58 -3.71
N PHE A 83 14.82 -11.75 -4.20
CA PHE A 83 14.50 -12.51 -5.41
C PHE A 83 14.06 -11.61 -6.58
N SER A 84 14.43 -10.32 -6.59
CA SER A 84 14.02 -9.37 -7.64
C SER A 84 14.45 -9.77 -9.05
N ASP A 85 15.49 -10.60 -9.19
CA ASP A 85 15.94 -11.11 -10.49
C ASP A 85 14.97 -12.12 -11.12
N PHE A 86 14.05 -12.68 -10.33
CA PHE A 86 13.02 -13.58 -10.81
C PHE A 86 11.88 -12.80 -11.48
N GLU A 87 11.56 -13.16 -12.72
CA GLU A 87 10.68 -12.39 -13.62
C GLU A 87 9.34 -11.94 -12.98
N PRO A 88 8.62 -12.81 -12.24
CA PRO A 88 7.36 -12.42 -11.59
C PRO A 88 7.49 -11.27 -10.57
N PHE A 89 8.66 -11.05 -9.97
CA PHE A 89 8.90 -9.94 -9.04
C PHE A 89 9.31 -8.65 -9.73
N LYS A 90 9.88 -8.71 -10.94
CA LYS A 90 10.26 -7.51 -11.70
C LYS A 90 9.06 -6.65 -12.03
N ASP A 91 7.93 -7.26 -12.40
CA ASP A 91 6.71 -6.53 -12.70
C ASP A 91 6.12 -5.83 -11.47
N VAL A 92 6.17 -6.50 -10.31
CA VAL A 92 5.76 -5.89 -9.03
C VAL A 92 6.70 -4.74 -8.67
N GLU A 93 8.01 -4.91 -8.86
CA GLU A 93 9.00 -3.86 -8.63
C GLU A 93 8.78 -2.66 -9.55
N ARG A 94 8.56 -2.87 -10.85
CA ARG A 94 8.25 -1.80 -11.82
C ARG A 94 7.00 -1.03 -11.42
N LEU A 95 5.91 -1.72 -11.07
CA LEU A 95 4.65 -1.10 -10.65
C LEU A 95 4.81 -0.30 -9.36
N THR A 96 5.37 -0.92 -8.32
CA THR A 96 5.52 -0.29 -7.00
C THR A 96 6.51 0.87 -7.04
N TRP A 97 7.61 0.75 -7.79
CA TRP A 97 8.56 1.85 -7.98
C TRP A 97 7.94 3.01 -8.76
N THR A 98 7.24 2.72 -9.86
CA THR A 98 6.56 3.74 -10.70
C THR A 98 5.52 4.48 -9.89
N PHE A 99 4.59 3.76 -9.26
CA PHE A 99 3.55 4.34 -8.41
C PHE A 99 4.17 5.18 -7.30
N SER A 100 5.17 4.66 -6.60
CA SER A 100 5.80 5.38 -5.49
C SER A 100 6.47 6.67 -5.95
N ASN A 101 7.16 6.65 -7.08
CA ASN A 101 7.83 7.84 -7.60
C ASN A 101 6.81 8.87 -8.12
N VAL A 102 5.78 8.47 -8.85
CA VAL A 102 4.73 9.39 -9.33
C VAL A 102 3.99 10.04 -8.17
N VAL A 103 3.59 9.25 -7.18
CA VAL A 103 2.71 9.71 -6.10
C VAL A 103 3.47 10.38 -4.96
N PHE A 104 4.71 9.97 -4.65
CA PHE A 104 5.41 10.40 -3.43
C PHE A 104 6.74 11.13 -3.65
N ARG A 105 7.36 11.05 -4.84
CA ARG A 105 8.64 11.75 -5.08
C ARG A 105 8.47 13.26 -4.88
N GLY A 106 9.45 13.88 -4.22
CA GLY A 106 9.43 15.30 -3.87
C GLY A 106 8.51 15.69 -2.70
N ARG A 107 7.76 14.76 -2.10
CA ARG A 107 6.89 15.05 -0.95
C ARG A 107 7.62 14.82 0.38
N GLY A 108 7.25 15.62 1.38
CA GLY A 108 7.74 15.43 2.75
C GLY A 108 7.19 14.15 3.40
N ARG A 109 7.95 13.59 4.34
CA ARG A 109 7.61 12.34 5.07
C ARG A 109 6.24 12.39 5.75
N ALA A 110 5.77 13.57 6.16
CA ALA A 110 4.46 13.74 6.78
C ALA A 110 3.31 13.44 5.79
N LEU A 111 3.43 13.82 4.52
CA LEU A 111 2.43 13.50 3.50
C LEU A 111 2.45 12.01 3.14
N VAL A 112 3.63 11.40 3.07
CA VAL A 112 3.75 9.94 2.91
C VAL A 112 3.05 9.23 4.07
N ALA A 113 3.33 9.63 5.32
CA ALA A 113 2.69 9.07 6.50
C ALA A 113 1.17 9.26 6.49
N LEU A 114 0.65 10.41 6.04
CA LEU A 114 -0.79 10.65 5.88
C LEU A 114 -1.42 9.61 4.94
N PHE A 115 -0.80 9.34 3.79
CA PHE A 115 -1.31 8.36 2.84
C PHE A 115 -1.33 6.96 3.44
N CYS A 116 -0.22 6.55 4.07
CA CYS A 116 -0.13 5.24 4.71
C CYS A 116 -1.14 5.08 5.86
N VAL A 117 -1.39 6.15 6.63
CA VAL A 117 -2.43 6.15 7.67
C VAL A 117 -3.81 6.06 7.04
N ALA A 118 -4.06 6.75 5.93
CA ALA A 118 -5.33 6.65 5.22
C ALA A 118 -5.60 5.22 4.76
N ALA A 119 -4.65 4.58 4.07
CA ALA A 119 -4.73 3.19 3.63
C ALA A 119 -4.89 2.23 4.82
N GLY A 120 -4.00 2.33 5.82
CA GLY A 120 -4.05 1.50 7.01
C GLY A 120 -5.34 1.66 7.82
N VAL A 121 -5.96 2.84 7.86
CA VAL A 121 -7.27 3.01 8.52
C VAL A 121 -8.41 2.50 7.65
N GLY A 122 -8.43 2.92 6.39
CA GLY A 122 -9.49 2.65 5.43
C GLY A 122 -9.68 1.18 5.15
N GLU A 123 -8.60 0.53 4.72
CA GLU A 123 -8.60 -0.88 4.36
C GLU A 123 -8.84 -1.77 5.58
N GLU A 124 -8.19 -1.51 6.72
CA GLU A 124 -8.35 -2.37 7.89
C GLU A 124 -9.76 -2.32 8.48
N LEU A 125 -10.42 -1.15 8.46
CA LEU A 125 -11.84 -1.06 8.84
C LEU A 125 -12.71 -1.94 7.95
N LEU A 126 -12.47 -1.95 6.64
CA LEU A 126 -13.25 -2.74 5.69
C LEU A 126 -12.96 -4.24 5.82
N PHE A 127 -11.70 -4.63 5.77
CA PHE A 127 -11.31 -6.04 5.70
C PHE A 127 -11.35 -6.72 7.06
N ARG A 128 -10.82 -6.10 8.13
CA ARG A 128 -10.68 -6.76 9.44
C ARG A 128 -11.86 -6.38 10.33
N GLY A 129 -12.14 -5.09 10.39
CA GLY A 129 -13.23 -4.52 11.18
C GLY A 129 -14.60 -5.06 10.76
N LEU A 130 -14.90 -5.02 9.46
CA LEU A 130 -16.20 -5.44 8.93
C LEU A 130 -16.19 -6.88 8.41
N LEU A 131 -15.43 -7.17 7.35
CA LEU A 131 -15.51 -8.44 6.63
C LEU A 131 -15.08 -9.64 7.48
N GLN A 132 -13.85 -9.63 8.01
CA GLN A 132 -13.33 -10.74 8.82
C GLN A 132 -14.14 -10.95 10.08
N GLN A 133 -14.52 -9.86 10.77
CA GLN A 133 -15.36 -9.94 11.97
C GLN A 133 -16.72 -10.59 11.67
N ALA A 134 -17.39 -10.18 10.60
CA ALA A 134 -18.67 -10.75 10.19
C ALA A 134 -18.55 -12.24 9.82
N LEU A 135 -17.53 -12.59 9.01
CA LEU A 135 -17.27 -13.98 8.63
C LEU A 135 -16.88 -14.84 9.82
N SER A 136 -16.11 -14.32 10.77
CA SER A 136 -15.69 -15.07 11.95
C SER A 136 -16.86 -15.40 12.86
N ALA A 137 -17.91 -14.56 12.90
CA ALA A 137 -19.11 -14.83 13.68
C ALA A 137 -19.92 -16.02 13.13
N THR A 138 -19.86 -16.28 11.83
CA THR A 138 -20.66 -17.34 11.16
C THR A 138 -19.85 -18.58 10.77
N LEU A 139 -18.59 -18.41 10.37
CA LEU A 139 -17.74 -19.48 9.81
C LEU A 139 -16.57 -19.87 10.73
N GLY A 140 -16.34 -19.10 11.80
CA GLY A 140 -15.18 -19.25 12.67
C GLY A 140 -13.90 -18.65 12.10
N LEU A 141 -12.81 -18.78 12.86
CA LEU A 141 -11.57 -18.05 12.63
C LEU A 141 -10.94 -18.36 11.27
N TRP A 142 -10.57 -19.63 11.01
CA TRP A 142 -9.72 -19.95 9.86
C TRP A 142 -10.39 -19.66 8.51
N PRO A 143 -11.67 -20.01 8.27
CA PRO A 143 -12.35 -19.61 7.05
C PRO A 143 -12.43 -18.09 6.89
N SER A 144 -12.70 -17.35 7.97
CA SER A 144 -12.75 -15.88 7.90
C SER A 144 -11.41 -15.26 7.51
N VAL A 145 -10.29 -15.78 8.04
CA VAL A 145 -8.94 -15.32 7.72
C VAL A 145 -8.63 -15.59 6.24
N LEU A 146 -8.91 -16.80 5.75
CA LEU A 146 -8.62 -17.18 4.37
C LEU A 146 -9.45 -16.38 3.36
N ILE A 147 -10.76 -16.24 3.61
CA ILE A 147 -11.65 -15.47 2.73
C ILE A 147 -11.23 -14.01 2.72
N THR A 148 -10.96 -13.41 3.89
CA THR A 148 -10.49 -12.02 3.98
C THR A 148 -9.17 -11.83 3.25
N ALA A 149 -8.24 -12.77 3.37
CA ALA A 149 -6.95 -12.71 2.68
C ALA A 149 -7.10 -12.77 1.15
N ILE A 150 -7.96 -13.66 0.65
CA ILE A 150 -8.25 -13.77 -0.78
C ILE A 150 -8.93 -12.50 -1.29
N THR A 151 -9.95 -11.99 -0.59
CA THR A 151 -10.65 -10.75 -0.98
C THR A 151 -9.71 -9.54 -0.97
N PHE A 152 -8.82 -9.44 0.01
CA PHE A 152 -7.76 -8.42 0.04
C PHE A 152 -6.82 -8.55 -1.16
N GLY A 153 -6.40 -9.77 -1.49
CA GLY A 153 -5.59 -10.04 -2.68
C GLY A 153 -6.30 -9.64 -3.98
N LEU A 154 -7.60 -9.92 -4.09
CA LEU A 154 -8.42 -9.53 -5.25
C LEU A 154 -8.50 -8.02 -5.42
N ALA A 155 -8.50 -7.24 -4.34
CA ALA A 155 -8.42 -5.78 -4.43
C ALA A 155 -7.06 -5.29 -4.97
N HIS A 156 -6.02 -6.13 -4.93
CA HIS A 156 -4.64 -5.82 -5.33
C HIS A 156 -4.16 -6.61 -6.55
N CYS A 157 -5.09 -7.07 -7.42
CA CYS A 157 -4.79 -7.99 -8.50
C CYS A 157 -4.27 -7.32 -9.79
N LEU A 158 -3.29 -6.40 -9.69
CA LEU A 158 -2.65 -5.82 -10.89
C LEU A 158 -1.84 -6.86 -11.66
N THR A 159 -1.25 -7.82 -10.95
CA THR A 159 -0.61 -9.01 -11.50
C THR A 159 -0.92 -10.21 -10.61
N SER A 160 -0.76 -11.43 -11.13
CA SER A 160 -0.90 -12.65 -10.33
C SER A 160 0.08 -12.71 -9.16
N THR A 161 1.30 -12.19 -9.34
CA THR A 161 2.29 -12.08 -8.25
C THR A 161 1.83 -11.08 -7.20
N TYR A 162 1.32 -9.92 -7.61
CA TYR A 162 0.89 -8.91 -6.65
C TYR A 162 -0.34 -9.38 -5.86
N PHE A 163 -1.28 -10.05 -6.52
CA PHE A 163 -2.38 -10.77 -5.88
C PHE A 163 -1.84 -11.74 -4.81
N ALA A 164 -0.92 -12.64 -5.17
CA ALA A 164 -0.40 -13.64 -4.24
C ALA A 164 0.33 -13.00 -3.04
N LEU A 165 1.13 -11.97 -3.29
CA LEU A 165 1.82 -11.22 -2.24
C LEU A 165 0.84 -10.49 -1.32
N ALA A 166 -0.23 -9.90 -1.86
CA ALA A 166 -1.27 -9.25 -1.07
C ALA A 166 -2.08 -10.25 -0.23
N VAL A 167 -2.37 -11.45 -0.75
CA VAL A 167 -2.95 -12.56 0.04
C VAL A 167 -2.01 -12.90 1.21
N LEU A 168 -0.73 -13.10 0.93
CA LEU A 168 0.27 -13.45 1.95
C LEU A 168 0.47 -12.35 2.99
N ALA A 169 0.44 -11.08 2.60
CA ALA A 169 0.48 -9.92 3.49
C ALA A 169 -0.80 -9.81 4.34
N SER A 170 -1.95 -10.20 3.80
CA SER A 170 -3.21 -10.14 4.53
C SER A 170 -3.31 -11.14 5.68
N LEU A 171 -2.61 -12.27 5.60
CA LEU A 171 -2.58 -13.29 6.66
C LEU A 171 -2.06 -12.76 8.00
N PRO A 172 -0.83 -12.20 8.12
CA PRO A 172 -0.34 -11.67 9.38
C PRO A 172 -1.20 -10.51 9.91
N LEU A 173 -1.77 -9.66 9.05
CA LEU A 173 -2.71 -8.60 9.48
C LEU A 173 -3.99 -9.19 10.09
N SER A 174 -4.54 -10.25 9.47
CA SER A 174 -5.73 -10.96 9.97
C SER A 174 -5.47 -11.67 11.30
N LEU A 175 -4.27 -12.23 11.46
CA LEU A 175 -3.81 -12.83 12.72
C LEU A 175 -3.52 -11.77 13.78
N ALA A 176 -2.94 -10.62 13.42
CA ALA A 176 -2.72 -9.49 14.31
C ALA A 176 -4.04 -8.99 14.89
N PHE A 177 -5.06 -8.86 14.06
CA PHE A 177 -6.41 -8.52 14.49
C PHE A 177 -6.96 -9.54 15.49
N HIS A 178 -6.88 -10.84 15.16
CA HIS A 178 -7.42 -11.89 16.03
C HIS A 178 -6.67 -11.99 17.38
N PHE A 179 -5.35 -12.12 17.35
CA PHE A 179 -4.53 -12.33 18.56
C PHE A 179 -4.42 -11.09 19.44
N SER A 180 -4.71 -9.90 18.91
CA SER A 180 -4.87 -8.70 19.74
C SER A 180 -6.21 -8.64 20.49
N GLY A 181 -7.11 -9.60 20.27
CA GLY A 181 -8.47 -9.58 20.82
C GLY A 181 -9.41 -8.68 20.03
N ASN A 182 -9.25 -8.63 18.70
CA ASN A 182 -10.02 -7.80 17.77
C ASN A 182 -9.82 -6.28 18.00
N VAL A 183 -8.62 -5.86 18.39
CA VAL A 183 -8.27 -4.44 18.54
C VAL A 183 -7.87 -3.91 17.17
N ILE A 184 -8.75 -3.14 16.52
CA ILE A 184 -8.55 -2.71 15.13
C ILE A 184 -7.31 -1.83 14.93
N LEU A 185 -6.89 -1.12 15.97
CA LEU A 185 -5.72 -0.25 15.91
C LEU A 185 -4.42 -1.03 15.64
N VAL A 186 -4.35 -2.30 16.05
CA VAL A 186 -3.16 -3.15 15.85
C VAL A 186 -2.86 -3.38 14.36
N PRO A 187 -3.78 -3.94 13.55
CA PRO A 187 -3.53 -4.09 12.11
C PRO A 187 -3.43 -2.74 11.38
N MET A 188 -4.16 -1.69 11.81
CA MET A 188 -4.03 -0.34 11.22
C MET A 188 -2.60 0.18 11.30
N VAL A 189 -1.99 0.08 12.48
CA VAL A 189 -0.60 0.49 12.71
C VAL A 189 0.37 -0.41 11.94
N ALA A 190 0.15 -1.73 11.95
CA ALA A 190 1.01 -2.65 11.22
C ALA A 190 1.03 -2.36 9.71
N HIS A 191 -0.14 -2.15 9.12
CA HIS A 191 -0.31 -1.83 7.69
C HIS A 191 0.30 -0.46 7.36
N ALA A 192 -0.07 0.60 8.08
CA ALA A 192 0.46 1.94 7.82
C ALA A 192 1.99 2.02 7.96
N LEU A 193 2.57 1.31 8.94
CA LEU A 193 4.03 1.24 9.09
C LEU A 193 4.68 0.45 7.95
N TYR A 194 4.07 -0.66 7.54
CA TYR A 194 4.58 -1.46 6.43
C TYR A 194 4.62 -0.64 5.14
N ASP A 195 3.52 0.04 4.79
CA ASP A 195 3.45 0.87 3.58
C ASP A 195 4.47 2.00 3.63
N PHE A 196 4.60 2.65 4.78
CA PHE A 196 5.59 3.72 4.95
C PHE A 196 7.00 3.18 4.67
N ILE A 197 7.36 2.03 5.24
CA ILE A 197 8.67 1.40 5.00
C ILE A 197 8.83 1.01 3.52
N ALA A 198 7.81 0.39 2.92
CA ALA A 198 7.83 -0.06 1.54
C ALA A 198 8.02 1.11 0.56
N ILE A 199 7.28 2.20 0.76
CA ILE A 199 7.39 3.43 -0.04
C ILE A 199 8.78 4.06 0.12
N GLN A 200 9.29 4.16 1.35
CA GLN A 200 10.64 4.71 1.56
C GLN A 200 11.71 3.87 0.86
N ILE A 201 11.59 2.54 0.88
CA ILE A 201 12.49 1.63 0.17
C ILE A 201 12.35 1.82 -1.35
N ALA A 202 11.14 1.94 -1.87
CA ALA A 202 10.89 2.15 -3.30
C ALA A 202 11.46 3.49 -3.79
N LEU A 203 11.28 4.58 -3.03
CA LEU A 203 11.82 5.90 -3.33
C LEU A 203 13.34 5.96 -3.29
N GLY A 204 13.97 5.13 -2.44
CA GLY A 204 15.44 5.02 -2.33
C GLY A 204 16.07 4.00 -3.30
N SER A 205 15.25 3.23 -4.03
CA SER A 205 15.74 2.20 -4.96
C SER A 205 16.08 2.80 -6.33
N PRO A 206 17.11 2.28 -7.03
CA PRO A 206 17.39 2.67 -8.40
C PRO A 206 16.20 2.36 -9.31
N LYS A 207 16.11 3.05 -10.45
CA LYS A 207 15.09 2.80 -11.46
C LYS A 207 15.19 1.34 -11.94
N PRO A 208 14.11 0.54 -11.85
CA PRO A 208 14.12 -0.86 -12.29
C PRO A 208 14.42 -1.00 -13.78
N ALA A 209 15.05 -2.12 -14.15
CA ALA A 209 15.32 -2.46 -15.54
C ALA A 209 14.01 -2.69 -16.34
N GLY A 210 14.02 -2.28 -17.61
CA GLY A 210 12.83 -2.33 -18.48
C GLY A 210 12.00 -1.03 -18.47
N LEU A 211 12.43 -0.01 -17.73
CA LEU A 211 11.82 1.32 -17.72
C LEU A 211 12.65 2.34 -18.52
N GLU A 212 13.66 1.90 -19.27
CA GLU A 212 14.48 2.74 -20.14
C GLU A 212 13.59 3.32 -21.25
N GLY A 213 13.43 4.65 -21.29
CA GLY A 213 12.55 5.33 -22.23
C GLY A 213 11.14 5.64 -21.71
N VAL A 214 10.78 5.25 -20.48
CA VAL A 214 9.59 5.80 -19.82
C VAL A 214 9.90 7.18 -19.28
N GLU A 215 9.26 8.20 -19.85
CA GLU A 215 9.26 9.57 -19.34
C GLU A 215 8.29 9.68 -18.16
N PHE A 216 8.76 10.35 -17.10
CA PHE A 216 7.97 10.61 -15.91
C PHE A 216 7.67 12.10 -15.85
N ALA A 217 6.40 12.46 -15.69
CA ALA A 217 5.96 13.85 -15.53
C ALA A 217 6.63 14.57 -14.33
N ILE A 218 7.33 13.82 -13.47
CA ILE A 218 8.07 14.28 -12.31
C ILE A 218 9.32 15.11 -12.70
N ASP A 219 9.93 14.84 -13.87
CA ASP A 219 11.19 15.49 -14.30
C ASP A 219 11.00 16.96 -14.76
N ALA A 220 9.77 17.40 -15.06
CA ALA A 220 9.51 18.74 -15.57
C ALA A 220 9.39 19.83 -14.49
N SER A 221 9.28 19.45 -13.20
CA SER A 221 9.00 20.40 -12.10
C SER A 221 10.16 20.67 -11.15
N SER A 222 11.29 19.97 -11.30
CA SER A 222 12.51 20.21 -10.51
C SER A 222 13.55 21.09 -11.22
N GLY A 223 13.24 21.65 -12.39
CA GLY A 223 14.15 22.50 -13.17
C GLY A 223 14.02 24.01 -12.94
N GLY A 224 13.39 24.45 -11.85
CA GLY A 224 13.11 25.87 -11.60
C GLY A 224 13.67 26.37 -10.27
N GLY A 225 14.92 26.84 -10.29
CA GLY A 225 15.45 27.76 -9.27
C GLY A 225 16.80 27.37 -8.68
N GLU A 226 17.88 27.78 -9.34
CA GLU A 226 18.97 28.63 -8.78
C GLU A 226 20.16 28.71 -9.75
N ASP A 227 19.94 29.31 -10.93
CA ASP A 227 21.03 29.79 -11.79
C ASP A 227 20.91 31.32 -11.89
N GLY A 228 21.74 32.08 -11.16
CA GLY A 228 21.79 33.52 -11.37
C GLY A 228 22.33 34.38 -10.24
N VAL A 229 23.57 34.16 -9.80
CA VAL A 229 24.38 35.29 -9.31
C VAL A 229 25.66 35.36 -10.12
N SER A 230 25.57 36.09 -11.23
CA SER A 230 26.69 36.65 -11.96
C SER A 230 27.50 37.59 -11.07
N GLY A 231 28.81 37.52 -11.19
CA GLY A 231 29.73 38.43 -10.52
C GLY A 231 29.53 39.90 -10.90
N SER A 232 29.76 40.75 -9.91
CA SER A 232 30.40 42.06 -10.03
C SER A 232 31.28 42.15 -8.77
N GLY A 233 32.58 42.37 -8.83
CA GLY A 233 33.24 43.43 -9.55
C GLY A 233 33.21 44.68 -8.68
N ILE A 234 34.09 44.72 -7.67
CA ILE A 234 35.00 45.81 -7.22
C ILE A 234 35.95 45.18 -6.19
#